data_AF-A0A7V2TVG4-F1
#
_entry.id   AF-A0A7V2TVG4-F1
#
_cell.length_a   1.000
_cell.length_b   1.000
_cell.length_c   1.000
_cell.angle_alpha   90.00
_cell.angle_beta   90.00
_cell.angle_gamma   90.00
#
_symmetry.space_group_name_H-M   'P 1'
#
loop_
_entity.id
_entity.type
_entity.pdbx_description
1 polymer ?
#
loop_
_entity_poly.entity_id
_entity_poly.type
_entity_poly.pdbx_seq_one_letter_code
_entity_poly.pdbx_strand_id
1 'polypeptide(L)' 'MQRWEYMIRKTDLKALNQSSRLDLEQVRLTEYGEEGWEMVSAVPSQDSLIIFLKRPVEGQ' A
#
# COMPACT_ATOMS: atom_id res chain seq x y z
N MET A 1 17.52 17.86 -5.33
CA MET A 1 16.12 17.45 -5.50
C MET A 1 16.04 15.97 -5.18
N GLN A 2 15.27 15.57 -4.17
CA GLN A 2 15.10 14.17 -3.80
C GLN A 2 14.28 13.46 -4.88
N ARG A 3 14.79 12.36 -5.43
CA ARG A 3 14.09 11.55 -6.42
C ARG A 3 13.20 10.56 -5.68
N TRP A 4 11.99 10.35 -6.19
CA TRP A 4 10.99 9.45 -5.59
C TRP A 4 10.65 8.33 -6.55
N GLU A 5 10.57 7.11 -6.02
CA GLU A 5 9.98 5.96 -6.70
C GLU A 5 8.53 5.80 -6.24
N TYR A 6 7.67 5.34 -7.14
CA TYR A 6 6.24 5.13 -6.89
C TYR A 6 5.84 3.71 -7.26
N MET A 7 4.97 3.10 -6.46
CA MET A 7 4.41 1.77 -6.71
C MET A 7 2.89 1.80 -6.47
N ILE A 8 2.15 1.10 -7.32
CA ILE A 8 0.71 0.90 -7.16
C ILE A 8 0.48 -0.59 -6.88
N ARG A 9 -0.13 -0.90 -5.74
CA ARG A 9 -0.58 -2.25 -5.41
C ARG A 9 -2.10 -2.33 -5.48
N LYS A 10 -2.61 -3.39 -6.09
CA LYS A 10 -4.03 -3.70 -6.10
C LYS A 10 -4.23 -5.01 -5.35
N THR A 11 -5.01 -4.97 -4.28
CA THR A 11 -5.40 -6.17 -3.54
C THR A 11 -6.86 -6.50 -3.83
N ASP A 12 -7.14 -7.66 -4.40
CA ASP A 12 -8.51 -8.15 -4.56
C ASP A 12 -9.16 -8.47 -3.21
N LEU A 13 -10.27 -7.79 -2.93
CA LEU A 13 -11.08 -7.95 -1.74
C LEU A 13 -12.02 -9.17 -1.84
N LYS A 14 -12.27 -9.75 -3.02
CA LYS A 14 -13.11 -10.97 -3.15
C LYS A 14 -12.58 -12.18 -2.39
N ALA A 15 -11.29 -12.23 -2.09
CA ALA A 15 -10.65 -13.41 -1.48
C ALA A 15 -10.85 -13.55 0.05
N LEU A 16 -11.45 -12.59 0.76
CA LEU A 16 -11.34 -12.51 2.22
C LEU A 16 -12.46 -11.59 2.80
N ASN A 17 -13.08 -11.94 3.93
CA ASN A 17 -14.29 -11.27 4.42
C ASN A 17 -14.09 -9.80 4.87
N GLN A 18 -15.12 -8.97 4.68
CA GLN A 18 -15.04 -7.52 4.43
C GLN A 18 -14.83 -6.55 5.63
N SER A 19 -14.90 -6.97 6.90
CA SER A 19 -15.11 -5.97 7.98
C SER A 19 -13.89 -5.64 8.86
N SER A 20 -12.90 -6.54 9.00
CA SER A 20 -11.71 -6.32 9.84
C SER A 20 -10.44 -6.05 9.03
N ARG A 21 -10.59 -5.62 7.77
CA ARG A 21 -9.61 -5.89 6.72
C ARG A 21 -8.87 -4.68 6.17
N LEU A 22 -9.46 -3.49 6.29
CA LEU A 22 -8.73 -2.25 6.01
C LEU A 22 -7.63 -2.07 7.06
N ASP A 23 -7.95 -2.30 8.33
CA ASP A 23 -6.98 -2.40 9.42
C ASP A 23 -5.92 -3.47 9.16
N LEU A 24 -6.29 -4.66 8.66
CA LEU A 24 -5.34 -5.76 8.46
C LEU A 24 -4.41 -5.55 7.25
N GLU A 25 -4.89 -4.91 6.18
CA GLU A 25 -4.05 -4.49 5.05
C GLU A 25 -3.18 -3.29 5.42
N GLN A 26 -3.72 -2.33 6.18
CA GLN A 26 -2.95 -1.21 6.72
C GLN A 26 -1.85 -1.72 7.66
N VAL A 27 -2.18 -2.65 8.55
CA VAL A 27 -1.23 -3.37 9.41
C VAL A 27 -0.23 -4.15 8.58
N ARG A 28 -0.62 -4.88 7.53
CA ARG A 28 0.35 -5.57 6.66
C ARG A 28 1.27 -4.60 5.92
N LEU A 29 0.77 -3.43 5.53
CA LEU A 29 1.57 -2.37 4.92
C LEU A 29 2.48 -1.65 5.90
N THR A 30 2.19 -1.68 7.21
CA THR A 30 3.04 -1.06 8.25
C THR A 30 3.93 -2.05 9.00
N GLU A 31 3.49 -3.29 9.22
CA GLU A 31 4.21 -4.37 9.94
C GLU A 31 4.99 -5.29 8.98
N TYR A 32 4.52 -5.47 7.74
CA TYR A 32 5.25 -6.17 6.66
C TYR A 32 5.58 -5.24 5.48
N GLY A 33 5.41 -3.93 5.68
CA GLY A 33 5.67 -2.90 4.68
C GLY A 33 7.10 -2.99 4.20
N GLU A 34 7.26 -3.27 2.90
CA GLU A 34 8.55 -3.30 2.23
C GLU A 34 9.44 -2.15 2.72
N GLU A 35 10.53 -2.47 3.41
CA GLU A 35 11.41 -1.49 4.04
C GLU A 35 11.69 -0.33 3.08
N GLY A 36 11.32 0.88 3.51
CA GLY A 36 11.53 2.13 2.77
C GLY A 36 10.33 2.66 1.99
N TRP A 37 9.23 1.91 1.82
CA TRP A 37 8.02 2.41 1.15
C TRP A 37 7.03 3.06 2.13
N GLU A 38 6.70 4.33 1.87
CA GLU A 38 5.68 5.11 2.56
C GLU A 38 4.34 5.06 1.80
N MET A 39 3.23 4.80 2.52
CA MET A 39 1.88 4.87 1.96
C MET A 39 1.45 6.32 1.71
N VAL A 40 1.10 6.61 0.46
CA VAL A 40 0.59 7.92 0.03
C VAL A 40 -0.93 7.95 0.11
N SER A 41 -1.59 6.89 -0.34
CA SER A 41 -3.05 6.81 -0.38
C SER A 41 -3.53 5.38 -0.50
N ALA A 42 -4.74 5.11 0.00
CA ALA A 42 -5.44 3.86 -0.20
C ALA A 42 -6.86 4.18 -0.67
N VAL A 43 -7.25 3.66 -1.83
CA VAL A 43 -8.54 3.91 -2.46
C VAL A 43 -9.30 2.59 -2.56
N PRO A 44 -10.44 2.45 -1.87
CA PRO A 44 -11.31 1.31 -2.08
C PRO A 44 -11.94 1.40 -3.47
N SER A 45 -11.87 0.31 -4.22
CA SER A 45 -12.62 0.05 -5.44
C SER A 45 -13.52 -1.16 -5.21
N GLN A 46 -14.63 -1.27 -5.95
CA GLN A 46 -15.75 -2.19 -5.69
C GLN A 46 -15.38 -3.50 -4.98
N ASP A 47 -14.40 -4.22 -5.51
CA ASP A 47 -13.91 -5.48 -4.97
C ASP A 47 -12.39 -5.51 -4.78
N SER A 48 -11.73 -4.36 -4.67
CA SER A 48 -10.27 -4.30 -4.52
C SER A 48 -9.81 -3.04 -3.79
N LEU A 49 -8.77 -3.13 -2.97
CA LEU A 49 -8.11 -1.97 -2.40
C LEU A 49 -6.91 -1.60 -3.27
N ILE A 50 -6.86 -0.35 -3.73
CA ILE A 50 -5.72 0.18 -4.49
C ILE A 50 -4.87 1.00 -3.53
N ILE A 51 -3.61 0.65 -3.38
CA ILE A 51 -2.66 1.30 -2.48
C ILE A 51 -1.56 1.96 -3.31
N PHE A 52 -1.30 3.22 -3.01
CA PHE A 52 -0.26 4.02 -3.62
C PHE A 52 0.88 4.18 -2.61
N LEU A 53 2.08 3.78 -3.01
CA LEU A 53 3.29 3.82 -2.21
C LEU A 53 4.31 4.72 -2.89
N LYS A 54 5.13 5.40 -2.10
CA LYS A 54 6.32 6.11 -2.57
C LYS A 54 7.51 5.77 -1.67
N ARG A 55 8.72 5.82 -2.21
CA ARG A 55 9.94 5.80 -1.40
C ARG A 55 10.94 6.84 -1.91
N PRO A 56 11.77 7.42 -1.02
CA PRO A 56 12.90 8.19 -1.49
C PRO A 56 13.89 7.26 -2.18
N VAL A 57 14.38 7.66 -3.34
CA VAL A 57 15.54 7.00 -3.96
C VAL A 57 16.75 7.57 -3.25
N GLU A 58 17.38 6.78 -2.38
CA GLU A 58 18.71 7.12 -1.91
C GLU A 58 19.64 7.12 -3.13
N GLY A 59 20.23 8.28 -3.42
CA GLY A 59 21.20 8.41 -4.49
C GLY A 59 22.42 7.57 -4.14
N GLN A 60 22.85 6.72 -5.09
CA GLN A 60 24.13 6.01 -5.05
C GLN A 60 25.30 6.93 -4.71
#